data_AF-X0Z7H2-F1
#
_entry.id   AF-X0Z7H2-F1
#
_cell.length_a   1.000
_cell.length_b   1.000
_cell.length_c   1.000
_cell.angle_alpha   90.00
_cell.angle_beta   90.00
_cell.angle_gamma   90.00
#
_symmetry.space_group_name_H-M   'P 1'
#
loop_
_entity.id
_entity.type
_entity.pdbx_description
1 polymer ?
#
loop_
_entity_poly.entity_id
_entity_poly.type
_entity_poly.pdbx_seq_one_letter_code
_entity_poly.pdbx_strand_id
1 'polypeptide(L)'
;IKRALVIGADISSYNLESPGEPTQGAGAVAFVLSKNPRIATFSKKFGKISGNINDFYRPANESVPQVFGRYSVDSYLNFQLAAFDDLTKNIGDFYADYYVFHAPYSKLALKCMQNIIVKRWVKDISSTLKIEPHHVRSSIIKKINDFMQNISFIPEFIGVKLKDKGLKLTQLDIMKNWVLTNIKNRVIPHLKVPMHFGNMYSASVWAQILYILETTARVGSTIYFGSYGSGATCISGLLKVQPRFNRVVRHRPQIIDYLKIKERKSVREYEQIKQGLLTPHISLGHIEEYKKNKAKGFTLHFCNEGCIIPHIEGLNYCPKGHSGFYTKFFPLFAVLISEPIDGNGNDLSFLKEDLVRIQGYPKRGNLLECEMRRVESTLEDQSVSNGLLNWTPTYIPLNKSAYHYINI
;
A
#
# COMPACT_ATOMS: atom_id res chain seq x y z
N ILE A 1 -4.72 25.04 8.76
CA ILE A 1 -5.38 23.78 8.30
C ILE A 1 -6.11 23.13 9.48
N LYS A 2 -7.45 23.02 9.45
CA LYS A 2 -8.21 22.31 10.50
C LYS A 2 -8.12 20.79 10.28
N ARG A 3 -8.26 20.35 9.03
CA ARG A 3 -8.06 18.97 8.58
C ARG A 3 -7.51 18.97 7.15
N ALA A 4 -6.74 17.96 6.78
CA ALA A 4 -6.34 17.69 5.40
C ALA A 4 -6.49 16.19 5.11
N LEU A 5 -7.07 15.85 3.96
CA LEU A 5 -7.16 14.48 3.49
C LEU A 5 -5.92 14.16 2.65
N VAL A 6 -5.21 13.09 3.03
CA VAL A 6 -4.06 12.58 2.29
C VAL A 6 -4.46 11.23 1.70
N ILE A 7 -4.23 11.05 0.41
CA ILE A 7 -4.48 9.81 -0.32
C ILE A 7 -3.19 9.42 -1.04
N GLY A 8 -2.76 8.18 -0.86
CA GLY A 8 -1.76 7.53 -1.70
C GLY A 8 -2.39 6.33 -2.37
N ALA A 9 -2.35 6.24 -3.69
CA ALA A 9 -2.99 5.19 -4.46
C ALA A 9 -2.13 4.87 -5.69
N ASP A 10 -1.72 3.61 -5.82
CA ASP A 10 -0.78 3.20 -6.84
C ASP A 10 -1.06 1.79 -7.36
N ILE A 11 -0.69 1.58 -8.63
CA ILE A 11 -0.60 0.28 -9.27
C ILE A 11 0.84 0.11 -9.74
N SER A 12 1.59 -0.74 -9.05
CA SER A 12 2.94 -1.14 -9.42
C SER A 12 2.87 -2.28 -10.43
N SER A 13 3.12 -1.97 -11.71
CA SER A 13 3.13 -2.92 -12.82
C SER A 13 4.50 -2.93 -13.51
N TYR A 14 4.96 -4.11 -13.89
CA TYR A 14 6.21 -4.35 -14.64
C TYR A 14 5.90 -5.19 -15.88
N ASN A 15 6.84 -5.37 -16.81
CA ASN A 15 6.61 -6.28 -17.94
C ASN A 15 6.52 -7.76 -17.51
N LEU A 16 5.81 -8.58 -18.29
CA LEU A 16 5.87 -10.04 -18.16
C LEU A 16 7.33 -10.50 -18.29
N GLU A 17 7.69 -11.55 -17.54
CA GLU A 17 9.02 -12.17 -17.51
C GLU A 17 10.16 -11.26 -17.03
N SER A 18 9.83 -10.03 -16.59
CA SER A 18 10.83 -9.12 -16.05
C SER A 18 11.24 -9.51 -14.63
N PRO A 19 12.49 -9.24 -14.20
CA PRO A 19 12.91 -9.50 -12.81
C PRO A 19 12.08 -8.76 -11.75
N GLY A 20 11.40 -7.67 -12.14
CA GLY A 20 10.53 -6.88 -11.26
C GLY A 20 9.10 -7.41 -11.16
N GLU A 21 8.64 -8.27 -12.07
CA GLU A 21 7.27 -8.81 -12.09
C GLU A 21 6.81 -9.43 -10.75
N PRO A 22 7.62 -10.22 -10.04
CA PRO A 22 7.21 -10.78 -8.75
C PRO A 22 7.04 -9.73 -7.63
N THR A 23 7.46 -8.48 -7.86
CA THR A 23 7.36 -7.38 -6.90
C THR A 23 6.18 -6.46 -7.14
N GLN A 24 5.33 -6.75 -8.15
CA GLN A 24 4.13 -5.97 -8.46
C GLN A 24 3.15 -5.96 -7.29
N GLY A 25 2.26 -4.97 -7.31
CA GLY A 25 1.23 -4.80 -6.30
C GLY A 25 0.33 -3.62 -6.62
N ALA A 26 -0.76 -3.50 -5.89
CA ALA A 26 -1.66 -2.37 -6.00
C ALA A 26 -2.32 -2.11 -4.66
N GLY A 27 -2.56 -0.83 -4.36
CA GLY A 27 -3.24 -0.46 -3.13
C GLY A 27 -3.42 1.03 -2.99
N ALA A 28 -4.36 1.40 -2.13
CA ALA A 28 -4.62 2.77 -1.76
C ALA A 28 -4.76 2.90 -0.24
N VAL A 29 -4.38 4.05 0.28
CA VAL A 29 -4.56 4.43 1.68
C VAL A 29 -5.05 5.87 1.73
N ALA A 30 -5.96 6.14 2.66
CA ALA A 30 -6.43 7.48 2.94
C ALA A 30 -6.35 7.75 4.45
N PHE A 31 -5.85 8.93 4.83
CA PHE A 31 -5.87 9.37 6.22
C PHE A 31 -6.07 10.87 6.33
N VAL A 32 -6.64 11.29 7.46
CA VAL A 32 -6.89 12.70 7.74
C VAL A 32 -5.85 13.22 8.72
N LEU A 33 -5.07 14.20 8.27
CA LEU A 33 -4.25 15.02 9.15
C LEU A 33 -5.14 16.02 9.89
N SER A 34 -4.94 16.15 11.20
CA SER A 34 -5.78 16.99 12.06
C SER A 34 -4.92 17.61 13.16
N LYS A 35 -5.25 18.84 13.55
CA LYS A 35 -4.65 19.49 14.74
C LYS A 35 -4.87 18.66 16.02
N ASN A 36 -6.00 17.94 16.09
CA ASN A 36 -6.36 17.04 17.18
C ASN A 36 -6.43 15.60 16.63
N PRO A 37 -5.31 14.88 16.51
CA PRO A 37 -5.30 13.53 15.97
C PRO A 37 -5.87 12.52 16.98
N ARG A 38 -6.65 11.55 16.47
CA ARG A 38 -7.28 10.50 17.29
C ARG A 38 -6.53 9.16 17.28
N ILE A 39 -5.63 8.97 16.31
CA ILE A 39 -4.96 7.69 16.06
C ILE A 39 -3.50 7.75 16.49
N ALA A 40 -2.73 8.65 15.89
CA ALA A 40 -1.32 8.83 16.19
C ALA A 40 -0.89 10.29 15.95
N THR A 41 0.14 10.75 16.66
CA THR A 41 0.78 12.06 16.45
C THR A 41 2.16 11.88 15.84
N PHE A 42 2.51 12.69 14.85
CA PHE A 42 3.88 12.75 14.36
C PHE A 42 4.83 13.37 15.38
N SER A 43 6.10 12.96 15.34
CA SER A 43 7.19 13.72 15.96
C SER A 43 7.26 15.14 15.40
N LYS A 44 7.74 16.08 16.21
CA LYS A 44 7.91 17.48 15.79
C LYS A 44 8.98 17.66 14.71
N LYS A 45 9.93 16.74 14.64
CA LYS A 45 11.02 16.72 13.66
C LYS A 45 11.01 15.40 12.89
N PHE A 46 11.62 15.44 11.71
CA PHE A 46 11.75 14.35 10.77
C PHE A 46 13.21 14.26 10.33
N GLY A 47 13.66 13.06 9.99
CA GLY A 47 14.91 12.88 9.26
C GLY A 47 14.66 13.00 7.78
N LYS A 48 15.52 13.69 7.04
CA LYS A 48 15.32 13.96 5.61
C LYS A 48 16.62 13.86 4.85
N ILE A 49 16.57 13.19 3.70
CA ILE A 49 17.67 13.18 2.74
C ILE A 49 17.08 13.18 1.33
N SER A 50 17.68 13.96 0.45
CA SER A 50 17.34 13.96 -0.97
C SER A 50 18.64 14.04 -1.76
N GLY A 51 18.67 13.40 -2.92
CA GLY A 51 19.79 13.47 -3.83
C GLY A 51 19.31 13.17 -5.25
N ASN A 52 20.06 13.62 -6.24
CA ASN A 52 19.77 13.32 -7.64
C ASN A 52 20.40 11.98 -8.01
N ILE A 53 19.60 10.92 -8.12
CA ILE A 53 20.05 9.58 -8.47
C ILE A 53 19.08 8.91 -9.45
N ASN A 54 19.62 8.17 -10.41
CA ASN A 54 18.83 7.49 -11.43
C ASN A 54 18.72 5.99 -11.11
N ASP A 55 18.12 5.64 -9.99
CA ASP A 55 18.01 4.24 -9.57
C ASP A 55 16.78 3.52 -10.11
N PHE A 56 15.67 4.24 -10.16
CA PHE A 56 14.41 3.83 -10.73
C PHE A 56 13.67 5.09 -11.17
N TYR A 57 13.22 5.12 -12.43
CA TYR A 57 12.45 6.23 -12.97
C TYR A 57 11.55 5.74 -14.09
N ARG A 58 10.51 6.53 -14.38
CA ARG A 58 9.62 6.28 -15.51
C ARG A 58 9.87 7.38 -16.55
N PRO A 59 10.46 7.07 -17.71
CA PRO A 59 10.58 8.02 -18.81
C PRO A 59 9.22 8.55 -19.24
N ALA A 60 9.21 9.73 -19.87
CA ALA A 60 8.01 10.24 -20.50
C ALA A 60 7.49 9.23 -21.55
N ASN A 61 6.17 9.05 -21.61
CA ASN A 61 5.47 8.15 -22.54
C ASN A 61 5.70 6.64 -22.32
N GLU A 62 6.44 6.22 -21.30
CA GLU A 62 6.57 4.81 -20.92
C GLU A 62 5.61 4.47 -19.77
N SER A 63 4.82 3.40 -19.90
CA SER A 63 3.95 2.90 -18.84
C SER A 63 4.73 2.09 -17.78
N VAL A 64 5.90 1.56 -18.16
CA VAL A 64 6.74 0.69 -17.34
C VAL A 64 8.00 1.43 -16.91
N PRO A 65 8.41 1.34 -15.64
CA PRO A 65 9.62 2.01 -15.16
C PRO A 65 10.90 1.32 -15.63
N GLN A 66 11.96 2.12 -15.79
CA GLN A 66 13.34 1.64 -15.94
C GLN A 66 13.97 1.48 -14.55
N VAL A 67 14.65 0.34 -14.32
CA VAL A 67 15.14 -0.04 -12.99
C VAL A 67 16.56 -0.58 -13.03
N PHE A 68 17.46 0.00 -12.25
CA PHE A 68 18.80 -0.54 -12.01
C PHE A 68 18.81 -1.32 -10.70
N GLY A 69 18.34 -2.56 -10.72
CA GLY A 69 17.98 -3.33 -9.51
C GLY A 69 18.99 -3.28 -8.36
N ARG A 70 20.26 -3.61 -8.62
CA ARG A 70 21.31 -3.58 -7.57
C ARG A 70 21.57 -2.16 -7.05
N TYR A 71 21.65 -1.19 -7.94
CA TYR A 71 21.87 0.21 -7.61
C TYR A 71 20.68 0.81 -6.83
N SER A 72 19.45 0.43 -7.15
CA SER A 72 18.24 0.82 -6.40
C SER A 72 18.20 0.23 -5.00
N VAL A 73 18.61 -1.03 -4.83
CA VAL A 73 18.75 -1.63 -3.48
C VAL A 73 19.80 -0.90 -2.65
N ASP A 74 20.96 -0.59 -3.22
CA ASP A 74 22.03 0.10 -2.50
C ASP A 74 21.64 1.55 -2.16
N SER A 75 21.03 2.27 -3.10
CA SER A 75 20.48 3.61 -2.91
C SER A 75 19.43 3.64 -1.81
N TYR A 76 18.45 2.74 -1.86
CA TYR A 76 17.42 2.58 -0.83
C TYR A 76 18.04 2.42 0.56
N LEU A 77 19.01 1.51 0.72
CA LEU A 77 19.60 1.22 2.03
C LEU A 77 20.40 2.41 2.56
N ASN A 78 21.15 3.09 1.68
CA ASN A 78 21.95 4.26 2.06
C ASN A 78 21.04 5.43 2.47
N PHE A 79 19.99 5.71 1.70
CA PHE A 79 19.06 6.80 1.99
C PHE A 79 18.25 6.54 3.27
N GLN A 80 17.80 5.31 3.51
CA GLN A 80 17.12 4.95 4.76
C GLN A 80 18.02 5.13 5.98
N LEU A 81 19.29 4.73 5.89
CA LEU A 81 20.25 4.94 6.98
C LEU A 81 20.55 6.43 7.20
N ALA A 82 20.73 7.20 6.13
CA ALA A 82 20.96 8.64 6.23
C ALA A 82 19.77 9.39 6.82
N ALA A 83 18.54 9.04 6.42
CA ALA A 83 17.32 9.60 7.01
C ALA A 83 17.17 9.18 8.48
N PHE A 84 17.52 7.95 8.84
CA PHE A 84 17.55 7.52 10.23
C PHE A 84 18.54 8.36 11.06
N ASP A 85 19.75 8.56 10.55
CA ASP A 85 20.79 9.34 11.22
C ASP A 85 20.41 10.82 11.38
N ASP A 86 19.83 11.42 10.34
CA ASP A 86 19.34 12.80 10.40
C ASP A 86 18.21 12.94 11.42
N LEU A 87 17.32 11.95 11.53
CA LEU A 87 16.31 11.94 12.59
C LEU A 87 16.96 11.89 13.97
N THR A 88 17.86 10.94 14.21
CA THR A 88 18.59 10.81 15.49
C THR A 88 19.32 12.10 15.85
N LYS A 89 19.99 12.75 14.90
CA LYS A 89 20.62 14.06 15.10
C LYS A 89 19.61 15.13 15.54
N ASN A 90 18.40 15.09 14.97
CA ASN A 90 17.36 16.08 15.21
C ASN A 90 16.65 15.91 16.56
N ILE A 91 16.41 14.67 17.00
CA ILE A 91 15.59 14.37 18.20
C ILE A 91 16.35 13.67 19.34
N GLY A 92 17.63 13.36 19.14
CA GLY A 92 18.41 12.50 20.05
C GLY A 92 18.15 11.02 19.82
N ASP A 93 18.78 10.19 20.64
CA ASP A 93 18.57 8.74 20.61
C ASP A 93 17.11 8.39 20.89
N PHE A 94 16.59 7.43 20.14
CA PHE A 94 15.22 7.00 20.27
C PHE A 94 15.09 5.49 20.13
N TYR A 95 13.98 4.99 20.66
CA TYR A 95 13.59 3.60 20.52
C TYR A 95 12.12 3.54 20.12
N ALA A 96 11.83 2.75 19.08
CA ALA A 96 10.48 2.54 18.59
C ALA A 96 10.04 1.09 18.79
N ASP A 97 8.79 0.89 19.17
CA ASP A 97 8.17 -0.43 19.31
C ASP A 97 8.05 -1.15 17.96
N TYR A 98 7.95 -0.39 16.88
CA TYR A 98 7.87 -0.90 15.52
C TYR A 98 8.74 -0.07 14.57
N TYR A 99 9.36 -0.73 13.60
CA TYR A 99 10.15 -0.09 12.55
C TYR A 99 9.57 -0.45 11.18
N VAL A 100 8.90 0.53 10.56
CA VAL A 100 8.26 0.39 9.25
C VAL A 100 9.12 1.05 8.18
N PHE A 101 9.29 0.37 7.05
CA PHE A 101 9.98 0.93 5.89
C PHE A 101 9.11 0.79 4.65
N HIS A 102 9.35 1.65 3.65
CA HIS A 102 8.80 1.40 2.32
C HIS A 102 9.25 0.00 1.85
N ALA A 103 8.31 -0.89 1.54
CA ALA A 103 8.58 -2.29 1.30
C ALA A 103 8.10 -2.68 -0.11
N PRO A 104 8.95 -2.56 -1.14
CA PRO A 104 8.63 -3.09 -2.47
C PRO A 104 8.55 -4.62 -2.45
N TYR A 105 9.31 -5.25 -1.55
CA TYR A 105 9.19 -6.64 -1.15
C TYR A 105 9.72 -6.80 0.28
N SER A 106 9.19 -7.75 1.03
CA SER A 106 9.40 -7.85 2.49
C SER A 106 10.86 -8.05 2.91
N LYS A 107 11.67 -8.71 2.06
CA LYS A 107 13.10 -8.95 2.35
C LYS A 107 13.91 -7.65 2.40
N LEU A 108 13.53 -6.61 1.65
CA LEU A 108 14.25 -5.34 1.65
C LEU A 108 14.11 -4.58 2.98
N ALA A 109 12.90 -4.56 3.55
CA ALA A 109 12.64 -3.96 4.86
C ALA A 109 13.43 -4.68 5.97
N LEU A 110 13.51 -6.02 5.91
CA LEU A 110 14.36 -6.79 6.82
C LEU A 110 15.84 -6.40 6.68
N LYS A 111 16.36 -6.30 5.45
CA LYS A 111 17.74 -5.88 5.17
C LYS A 111 18.02 -4.46 5.69
N CYS A 112 17.05 -3.56 5.62
CA CYS A 112 17.16 -2.21 6.19
C CYS A 112 17.30 -2.26 7.71
N MET A 113 16.42 -3.00 8.40
CA MET A 113 16.50 -3.16 9.85
C MET A 113 17.82 -3.80 10.29
N GLN A 114 18.28 -4.82 9.57
CA GLN A 114 19.59 -5.44 9.80
C GLN A 114 20.71 -4.40 9.76
N ASN A 115 20.70 -3.52 8.75
CA ASN A 115 21.69 -2.47 8.63
C ASN A 115 21.64 -1.45 9.78
N ILE A 116 20.45 -1.07 10.26
CA ILE A 116 20.33 -0.18 11.43
C ILE A 116 20.93 -0.84 12.68
N ILE A 117 20.57 -2.10 12.94
CA ILE A 117 21.08 -2.85 14.09
C ILE A 117 22.61 -2.94 14.04
N VAL A 118 23.17 -3.41 12.92
CA VAL A 118 24.61 -3.65 12.78
C VAL A 118 25.40 -2.34 12.79
N LYS A 119 24.93 -1.32 12.06
CA LYS A 119 25.72 -0.13 11.80
C LYS A 119 25.50 1.00 12.82
N ARG A 120 24.43 0.98 13.60
CA ARG A 120 24.11 1.98 14.63
C ARG A 120 24.09 1.33 16.00
N TRP A 121 23.13 0.45 16.27
CA TRP A 121 22.91 -0.05 17.63
C TRP A 121 24.06 -0.89 18.18
N VAL A 122 24.67 -1.77 17.38
CA VAL A 122 25.80 -2.59 17.85
C VAL A 122 27.04 -1.74 18.13
N LYS A 123 27.26 -0.67 17.35
CA LYS A 123 28.37 0.26 17.62
C LYS A 123 28.15 0.98 18.94
N ASP A 124 26.92 1.43 19.19
CA ASP A 124 26.55 2.11 20.44
C ASP A 124 26.62 1.17 21.65
N ILE A 125 26.28 -0.11 21.50
CA ILE A 125 26.45 -1.13 22.55
C ILE A 125 27.94 -1.35 22.85
N SER A 126 28.80 -1.41 21.83
CA SER A 126 30.24 -1.61 22.04
C SER A 126 30.92 -0.43 22.74
N SER A 127 30.49 0.80 22.44
CA SER A 127 30.97 2.00 23.14
C SER A 127 30.42 2.08 24.57
N THR A 128 29.16 1.74 24.78
CA THR A 128 28.51 1.72 26.11
C THR A 128 29.11 0.67 27.04
N LEU A 129 29.49 -0.50 26.51
CA LEU A 129 30.15 -1.58 27.27
C LEU A 129 31.65 -1.34 27.51
N LYS A 130 32.20 -0.17 27.12
CA LYS A 130 33.63 0.16 27.23
C LYS A 130 34.55 -0.92 26.66
N ILE A 131 34.14 -1.57 25.56
CA ILE A 131 35.00 -2.53 24.86
C ILE A 131 35.85 -1.73 23.88
N GLU A 132 37.18 -1.78 24.04
CA GLU A 132 38.10 -1.02 23.17
C GLU A 132 37.88 -1.37 21.67
N PRO A 133 37.71 -0.36 20.79
CA PRO A 133 37.39 -0.57 19.37
C PRO A 133 38.40 -1.45 18.62
N HIS A 134 39.63 -1.52 19.11
CA HIS A 134 40.73 -2.29 18.52
C HIS A 134 40.57 -3.81 18.72
N HIS A 135 39.76 -4.24 19.70
CA HIS A 135 39.52 -5.65 20.03
C HIS A 135 38.17 -6.19 19.54
N VAL A 136 37.23 -5.32 19.15
CA VAL A 136 36.02 -5.71 18.40
C VAL A 136 36.42 -5.93 16.94
N ARG A 137 37.30 -6.93 16.74
CA ARG A 137 37.90 -7.30 15.46
C ARG A 137 36.82 -7.35 14.39
N SER A 138 37.13 -6.82 13.22
CA SER A 138 36.42 -6.97 11.93
C SER A 138 35.79 -8.36 11.71
N SER A 139 36.36 -9.41 12.32
CA SER A 139 35.80 -10.77 12.46
C SER A 139 34.40 -10.84 13.07
N ILE A 140 34.08 -10.12 14.16
CA ILE A 140 32.76 -10.16 14.81
C ILE A 140 31.72 -9.47 13.94
N ILE A 141 32.04 -8.29 13.40
CA ILE A 141 31.16 -7.56 12.47
C ILE A 141 30.93 -8.39 11.20
N LYS A 142 31.98 -9.01 10.66
CA LYS A 142 31.89 -9.95 9.53
C LYS A 142 31.01 -11.15 9.88
N LYS A 143 31.14 -11.74 11.07
CA LYS A 143 30.32 -12.87 11.53
C LYS A 143 28.86 -12.50 11.80
N ILE A 144 28.59 -11.28 12.28
CA ILE A 144 27.22 -10.77 12.42
C ILE A 144 26.63 -10.54 11.03
N ASN A 145 27.37 -9.92 10.10
CA ASN A 145 26.93 -9.76 8.71
C ASN A 145 26.68 -11.12 8.03
N ASP A 146 27.58 -12.08 8.17
CA ASP A 146 27.41 -13.45 7.65
C ASP A 146 26.20 -14.13 8.29
N PHE A 147 26.02 -14.00 9.62
CA PHE A 147 24.85 -14.53 10.32
C PHE A 147 23.54 -13.87 9.86
N MET A 148 23.53 -12.54 9.63
CA MET A 148 22.36 -11.80 9.17
C MET A 148 22.01 -12.10 7.71
N GLN A 149 23.01 -12.36 6.85
CA GLN A 149 22.80 -12.87 5.50
C GLN A 149 22.18 -14.28 5.52
N ASN A 150 22.56 -15.10 6.50
CA ASN A 150 22.03 -16.45 6.72
C ASN A 150 20.66 -16.49 7.43
N ILE A 151 20.14 -15.38 7.97
CA ILE A 151 18.74 -15.28 8.44
C ILE A 151 17.73 -15.41 7.28
N SER A 152 18.21 -15.46 6.04
CA SER A 152 17.39 -15.93 4.92
C SER A 152 16.80 -17.33 5.14
N PHE A 153 17.36 -18.18 6.01
CA PHE A 153 16.77 -19.44 6.47
C PHE A 153 17.32 -19.85 7.85
N ILE A 154 16.47 -20.11 8.86
CA ILE A 154 16.85 -20.89 10.05
C ILE A 154 15.68 -21.84 10.34
N PRO A 155 15.89 -23.16 10.61
CA PRO A 155 17.03 -23.83 11.29
C PRO A 155 17.65 -24.97 10.45
N GLU A 156 18.93 -25.35 10.52
CA GLU A 156 19.55 -26.15 11.60
C GLU A 156 21.10 -26.15 11.49
N PHE A 157 21.66 -25.53 10.45
CA PHE A 157 23.09 -25.64 10.07
C PHE A 157 24.04 -24.68 10.83
N ILE A 158 23.49 -23.67 11.52
CA ILE A 158 24.27 -22.59 12.16
C ILE A 158 24.94 -23.05 13.47
N GLY A 159 24.37 -24.03 14.18
CA GLY A 159 24.97 -24.59 15.39
C GLY A 159 26.31 -25.27 15.13
N VAL A 160 26.47 -25.87 13.94
CA VAL A 160 27.66 -26.66 13.58
C VAL A 160 28.83 -25.76 13.15
N LYS A 161 28.59 -24.73 12.32
CA LYS A 161 29.66 -23.85 11.80
C LYS A 161 30.20 -22.80 12.80
N LEU A 162 29.52 -22.57 13.92
CA LEU A 162 29.95 -21.59 14.92
C LEU A 162 30.96 -22.17 15.94
N LYS A 163 31.05 -23.49 16.09
CA LYS A 163 32.06 -24.15 16.96
C LYS A 163 33.49 -24.02 16.42
N ASP A 164 33.67 -23.99 15.09
CA ASP A 164 35.01 -24.00 14.47
C ASP A 164 35.77 -22.67 14.52
N LYS A 165 35.18 -21.57 15.02
CA LYS A 165 35.77 -20.22 14.91
C LYS A 165 36.09 -19.52 16.24
N GLY A 166 36.28 -20.29 17.33
CA GLY A 166 36.98 -19.85 18.54
C GLY A 166 36.37 -18.65 19.28
N LEU A 167 35.05 -18.47 19.22
CA LEU A 167 34.34 -17.44 19.98
C LEU A 167 33.70 -18.03 21.23
N LYS A 168 33.62 -17.26 22.32
CA LYS A 168 32.78 -17.62 23.46
C LYS A 168 31.31 -17.62 23.00
N LEU A 169 30.78 -18.82 22.76
CA LEU A 169 29.43 -19.08 22.23
C LEU A 169 28.33 -18.28 22.96
N THR A 170 28.47 -18.12 24.28
CA THR A 170 27.48 -17.49 25.15
C THR A 170 27.15 -16.04 24.78
N GLN A 171 28.14 -15.20 24.46
CA GLN A 171 27.89 -13.79 24.11
C GLN A 171 27.25 -13.65 22.73
N LEU A 172 27.60 -14.52 21.78
CA LEU A 172 27.02 -14.52 20.44
C LEU A 172 25.60 -15.02 20.45
N ASP A 173 25.29 -16.04 21.25
CA ASP A 173 23.94 -16.55 21.41
C ASP A 173 23.03 -15.51 22.07
N ILE A 174 23.53 -14.76 23.06
CA ILE A 174 22.80 -13.63 23.67
C ILE A 174 22.51 -12.54 22.63
N MET A 175 23.53 -12.09 21.87
CA MET A 175 23.33 -11.06 20.84
C MET A 175 22.41 -11.57 19.72
N LYS A 176 22.57 -12.81 19.27
CA LYS A 176 21.72 -13.45 18.27
C LYS A 176 20.27 -13.50 18.72
N ASN A 177 20.02 -14.00 19.92
CA ASN A 177 18.66 -14.10 20.48
C ASN A 177 18.06 -12.71 20.67
N TRP A 178 18.85 -11.73 21.10
CA TRP A 178 18.42 -10.34 21.20
C TRP A 178 18.04 -9.76 19.82
N VAL A 179 18.89 -9.91 18.79
CA VAL A 179 18.63 -9.42 17.43
C VAL A 179 17.39 -10.09 16.83
N LEU A 180 17.30 -11.42 16.94
CA LEU A 180 16.17 -12.19 16.44
C LEU A 180 14.87 -11.76 17.13
N THR A 181 14.89 -11.58 18.44
CA THR A 181 13.71 -11.14 19.21
C THR A 181 13.29 -9.72 18.82
N ASN A 182 14.27 -8.82 18.65
CA ASN A 182 13.99 -7.43 18.24
C ASN A 182 13.45 -7.35 16.81
N ILE A 183 14.01 -8.08 15.84
CA ILE A 183 13.48 -8.10 14.47
C ILE A 183 12.10 -8.77 14.44
N LYS A 184 11.96 -9.93 15.09
CA LYS A 184 10.73 -10.73 15.08
C LYS A 184 9.54 -9.97 15.62
N ASN A 185 9.72 -9.18 16.67
CA ASN A 185 8.60 -8.49 17.30
C ASN A 185 8.36 -7.09 16.71
N ARG A 186 9.41 -6.40 16.22
CA ARG A 186 9.33 -4.99 15.79
C ARG A 186 9.08 -4.81 14.29
N VAL A 187 9.48 -5.77 13.45
CA VAL A 187 9.43 -5.64 11.98
C VAL A 187 8.52 -6.69 11.35
N ILE A 188 8.66 -7.96 11.72
CA ILE A 188 7.94 -9.06 11.04
C ILE A 188 6.41 -8.90 11.03
N PRO A 189 5.72 -8.46 12.10
CA PRO A 189 4.26 -8.51 12.13
C PRO A 189 3.58 -7.82 10.95
N HIS A 190 4.09 -6.65 10.56
CA HIS A 190 3.48 -5.81 9.52
C HIS A 190 3.98 -6.10 8.10
N LEU A 191 5.05 -6.90 7.95
CA LEU A 191 5.50 -7.37 6.63
C LEU A 191 4.51 -8.32 5.95
N LYS A 192 3.50 -8.81 6.67
CA LYS A 192 2.35 -9.49 6.08
C LYS A 192 1.68 -8.66 4.98
N VAL A 193 1.66 -7.33 5.14
CA VAL A 193 1.06 -6.43 4.15
C VAL A 193 1.78 -6.55 2.79
N PRO A 194 3.07 -6.22 2.65
CA PRO A 194 3.77 -6.39 1.38
C PRO A 194 3.85 -7.86 0.91
N MET A 195 3.83 -8.85 1.81
CA MET A 195 3.78 -10.27 1.41
C MET A 195 2.49 -10.65 0.67
N HIS A 196 1.37 -10.02 1.03
CA HIS A 196 0.07 -10.35 0.45
C HIS A 196 -0.38 -9.37 -0.63
N PHE A 197 0.01 -8.09 -0.56
CA PHE A 197 -0.44 -7.06 -1.51
C PHE A 197 0.65 -6.61 -2.48
N GLY A 198 1.89 -7.04 -2.28
CA GLY A 198 3.02 -6.63 -3.09
C GLY A 198 3.39 -5.16 -2.88
N ASN A 199 4.04 -4.56 -3.89
CA ASN A 199 4.45 -3.17 -3.82
C ASN A 199 3.27 -2.22 -4.08
N MET A 200 2.84 -1.48 -3.05
CA MET A 200 1.79 -0.46 -3.16
C MET A 200 2.37 0.97 -3.27
N TYR A 201 3.63 1.12 -3.68
CA TYR A 201 4.37 2.38 -3.78
C TYR A 201 4.08 3.35 -2.61
N SER A 202 3.38 4.46 -2.85
CA SER A 202 3.13 5.51 -1.86
C SER A 202 2.29 5.03 -0.67
N ALA A 203 1.43 4.02 -0.87
CA ALA A 203 0.60 3.44 0.17
C ALA A 203 1.34 2.41 1.05
N SER A 204 2.50 1.90 0.60
CA SER A 204 3.22 0.77 1.24
C SER A 204 3.53 1.00 2.72
N VAL A 205 4.09 2.16 3.08
CA VAL A 205 4.44 2.49 4.48
C VAL A 205 3.17 2.58 5.34
N TRP A 206 2.17 3.30 4.85
CA TRP A 206 0.97 3.60 5.63
C TRP A 206 0.06 2.39 5.81
N ALA A 207 -0.03 1.50 4.82
CA ALA A 207 -0.75 0.24 4.96
C ALA A 207 -0.10 -0.67 6.02
N GLN A 208 1.23 -0.72 6.08
CA GLN A 208 1.93 -1.43 7.15
C GLN A 208 1.64 -0.80 8.53
N ILE A 209 1.64 0.54 8.64
CA ILE A 209 1.29 1.24 9.88
C ILE A 209 -0.17 0.95 10.29
N LEU A 210 -1.11 0.99 9.33
CA LEU A 210 -2.51 0.67 9.59
C LEU A 210 -2.65 -0.76 10.10
N TYR A 211 -1.94 -1.72 9.51
CA TYR A 211 -1.93 -3.10 9.99
C TYR A 211 -1.40 -3.22 11.43
N ILE A 212 -0.35 -2.48 11.79
CA ILE A 212 0.15 -2.43 13.17
C ILE A 212 -0.94 -1.92 14.11
N LEU A 213 -1.58 -0.82 13.75
CA LEU A 213 -2.65 -0.21 14.54
C LEU A 213 -3.86 -1.14 14.71
N GLU A 214 -4.21 -1.89 13.67
CA GLU A 214 -5.34 -2.83 13.72
C GLU A 214 -5.07 -4.07 14.58
N THR A 215 -3.80 -4.48 14.71
CA THR A 215 -3.47 -5.83 15.22
C THR A 215 -2.65 -5.85 16.51
N THR A 216 -1.60 -5.04 16.61
CA THR A 216 -0.53 -5.25 17.62
C THR A 216 -0.23 -4.00 18.45
N ALA A 217 -0.51 -2.81 17.93
CA ALA A 217 -0.23 -1.54 18.60
C ALA A 217 -0.92 -1.44 19.97
N ARG A 218 -0.27 -0.75 20.90
CA ARG A 218 -0.83 -0.37 22.20
C ARG A 218 -0.87 1.15 22.31
N VAL A 219 -1.68 1.65 23.24
CA VAL A 219 -1.66 3.08 23.57
C VAL A 219 -0.24 3.47 23.98
N GLY A 220 0.27 4.56 23.42
CA GLY A 220 1.63 5.00 23.68
C GLY A 220 2.71 4.22 22.93
N SER A 221 2.38 3.24 22.09
CA SER A 221 3.39 2.65 21.19
C SER A 221 4.04 3.72 20.31
N THR A 222 5.35 3.63 20.14
CA THR A 222 6.11 4.46 19.20
C THR A 222 6.38 3.66 17.92
N ILE A 223 6.00 4.20 16.77
CA ILE A 223 6.23 3.58 15.45
C ILE A 223 7.22 4.45 14.68
N TYR A 224 8.39 3.92 14.36
CA TYR A 224 9.29 4.52 13.39
C TYR A 224 8.79 4.21 11.97
N PHE A 225 8.87 5.20 11.09
CA PHE A 225 8.68 4.99 9.66
C PHE A 225 9.83 5.60 8.86
N GLY A 226 10.24 4.92 7.80
CA GLY A 226 11.16 5.42 6.78
C GLY A 226 10.55 5.27 5.39
N SER A 227 10.06 6.36 4.81
CA SER A 227 9.57 6.40 3.44
C SER A 227 10.71 6.57 2.45
N TYR A 228 10.64 5.94 1.29
CA TYR A 228 11.61 6.09 0.21
C TYR A 228 10.87 6.22 -1.11
N GLY A 229 11.30 7.17 -1.94
CA GLY A 229 10.95 7.25 -3.36
C GLY A 229 12.24 7.41 -4.16
N SER A 230 12.38 6.63 -5.23
CA SER A 230 13.51 6.69 -6.15
C SER A 230 13.62 8.05 -6.86
N GLY A 231 14.83 8.41 -7.30
CA GLY A 231 15.13 9.74 -7.83
C GLY A 231 16.14 10.61 -7.06
N ALA A 232 16.37 10.52 -5.74
CA ALA A 232 15.60 9.88 -4.68
C ALA A 232 15.42 10.82 -3.48
N THR A 233 14.34 10.58 -2.74
CA THR A 233 14.02 11.27 -1.49
C THR A 233 13.63 10.24 -0.44
N CYS A 234 14.19 10.40 0.77
CA CYS A 234 13.83 9.59 1.92
C CYS A 234 13.50 10.49 3.10
N ILE A 235 12.38 10.18 3.76
CA ILE A 235 11.89 10.90 4.93
C ILE A 235 11.61 9.86 6.01
N SER A 236 12.12 10.12 7.20
CA SER A 236 11.88 9.29 8.38
C SER A 236 11.22 10.11 9.48
N GLY A 237 10.48 9.42 10.35
CA GLY A 237 9.86 10.06 11.50
C GLY A 237 9.30 9.06 12.48
N LEU A 238 8.74 9.57 13.57
CA LEU A 238 8.06 8.78 14.58
C LEU A 238 6.57 9.11 14.62
N LEU A 239 5.78 8.10 14.92
CA LEU A 239 4.38 8.21 15.28
C LEU A 239 4.19 7.73 16.71
N LYS A 240 3.48 8.51 17.52
CA LYS A 240 3.07 8.12 18.88
C LYS A 240 1.59 7.80 18.89
N VAL A 241 1.25 6.55 19.20
CA VAL A 241 -0.14 6.07 19.23
C VAL A 241 -0.92 6.75 20.36
N GLN A 242 -2.05 7.35 20.02
CA GLN A 242 -2.85 8.16 20.93
C GLN A 242 -3.78 7.30 21.80
N PRO A 243 -4.19 7.82 22.98
CA PRO A 243 -5.30 7.23 23.73
C PRO A 243 -6.55 7.10 22.85
N ARG A 244 -7.28 5.99 23.00
CA ARG A 244 -8.53 5.70 22.27
C ARG A 244 -8.39 5.50 20.75
N PHE A 245 -7.18 5.34 20.20
CA PHE A 245 -6.99 5.03 18.77
C PHE A 245 -7.80 3.81 18.31
N ASN A 246 -7.94 2.82 19.20
CA ASN A 246 -8.72 1.60 19.02
C ASN A 246 -10.20 1.86 18.71
N ARG A 247 -10.78 2.97 19.21
CA ARG A 247 -12.15 3.35 18.87
C ARG A 247 -12.29 3.72 17.40
N VAL A 248 -11.20 4.13 16.74
CA VAL A 248 -11.21 4.47 15.31
C VAL A 248 -10.85 3.23 14.49
N VAL A 249 -9.71 2.60 14.77
CA VAL A 249 -9.15 1.54 13.91
C VAL A 249 -9.84 0.18 14.01
N ARG A 250 -10.78 -0.01 14.96
CA ARG A 250 -11.63 -1.22 15.04
C ARG A 250 -12.81 -1.21 14.06
N HIS A 251 -13.11 -0.05 13.46
CA HIS A 251 -14.12 -0.01 12.40
C HIS A 251 -13.62 -0.80 11.20
N ARG A 252 -14.54 -1.56 10.60
CA ARG A 252 -14.29 -2.34 9.38
C ARG A 252 -14.49 -1.45 8.14
N PRO A 253 -13.91 -1.80 6.98
CA PRO A 253 -12.98 -2.92 6.77
C PRO A 253 -11.58 -2.66 7.35
N GLN A 254 -10.94 -3.73 7.81
CA GLN A 254 -9.53 -3.75 8.21
C GLN A 254 -8.71 -4.48 7.14
N ILE A 255 -7.38 -4.34 7.17
CA ILE A 255 -6.49 -5.02 6.21
C ILE A 255 -6.70 -6.54 6.22
N ILE A 256 -6.95 -7.13 7.39
CA ILE A 256 -7.22 -8.57 7.54
C ILE A 256 -8.49 -9.02 6.78
N ASP A 257 -9.46 -8.14 6.55
CA ASP A 257 -10.69 -8.49 5.84
C ASP A 257 -10.42 -8.62 4.34
N TYR A 258 -9.64 -7.70 3.80
CA TYR A 258 -9.18 -7.78 2.41
C TYR A 258 -8.40 -9.05 2.12
N LEU A 259 -7.62 -9.56 3.09
CA LEU A 259 -6.90 -10.82 2.96
C LEU A 259 -7.83 -12.04 2.82
N LYS A 260 -9.01 -12.01 3.44
CA LYS A 260 -9.96 -13.13 3.43
C LYS A 260 -10.78 -13.22 2.15
N ILE A 261 -10.94 -12.11 1.43
CA ILE A 261 -11.74 -12.04 0.20
C ILE A 261 -10.88 -12.15 -1.08
N LYS A 262 -9.56 -12.32 -0.94
CA LYS A 262 -8.68 -12.50 -2.08
C LYS A 262 -9.01 -13.78 -2.85
N GLU A 263 -9.08 -13.66 -4.15
CA GLU A 263 -9.13 -14.80 -5.06
C GLU A 263 -7.73 -15.11 -5.59
N ARG A 264 -7.35 -16.39 -5.61
CA ARG A 264 -6.10 -16.83 -6.24
C ARG A 264 -6.35 -17.07 -7.72
N LYS A 265 -5.59 -16.39 -8.57
CA LYS A 265 -5.50 -16.68 -10.01
C LYS A 265 -4.27 -17.54 -10.30
N SER A 266 -4.37 -18.42 -11.29
CA SER A 266 -3.22 -19.12 -11.86
C SER A 266 -2.28 -18.14 -12.57
N VAL A 267 -1.03 -18.54 -12.79
CA VAL A 267 -0.06 -17.72 -13.53
C VAL A 267 -0.57 -17.42 -14.94
N ARG A 268 -1.13 -18.44 -15.61
CA ARG A 268 -1.73 -18.30 -16.95
C ARG A 268 -2.87 -17.28 -16.99
N GLU A 269 -3.80 -17.33 -16.04
CA GLU A 269 -4.90 -16.34 -15.97
C GLU A 269 -4.35 -14.94 -15.76
N TYR A 270 -3.36 -14.79 -14.88
CA TYR A 270 -2.69 -13.50 -14.64
C TYR A 270 -2.03 -12.96 -15.92
N GLU A 271 -1.30 -13.80 -16.66
CA GLU A 271 -0.68 -13.42 -17.94
C GLU A 271 -1.72 -12.98 -18.96
N GLN A 272 -2.83 -13.73 -19.08
CA GLN A 272 -3.94 -13.38 -19.97
C GLN A 272 -4.60 -12.05 -19.58
N ILE A 273 -4.82 -11.79 -18.29
CA ILE A 273 -5.33 -10.50 -17.80
C ILE A 273 -4.36 -9.37 -18.18
N LYS A 274 -3.06 -9.59 -17.95
CA LYS A 274 -2.02 -8.57 -18.19
C LYS A 274 -1.82 -8.26 -19.67
N GLN A 275 -2.04 -9.24 -20.54
CA GLN A 275 -2.04 -9.07 -21.99
C GLN A 275 -3.37 -8.52 -22.54
N GLY A 276 -4.38 -8.31 -21.69
CA GLY A 276 -5.72 -7.87 -22.12
C GLY A 276 -6.55 -8.96 -22.82
N LEU A 277 -6.09 -10.22 -22.83
CA LEU A 277 -6.78 -11.37 -23.42
C LEU A 277 -7.96 -11.84 -22.56
N LEU A 278 -7.92 -11.56 -21.25
CA LEU A 278 -9.01 -11.84 -20.33
C LEU A 278 -9.50 -10.54 -19.70
N THR A 279 -10.63 -10.04 -20.20
CA THR A 279 -11.30 -8.85 -19.66
C THR A 279 -12.50 -9.25 -18.79
N PRO A 280 -12.86 -8.44 -17.78
CA PRO A 280 -14.05 -8.70 -16.99
C PRO A 280 -15.30 -8.56 -17.86
N HIS A 281 -16.23 -9.52 -17.76
CA HIS A 281 -17.58 -9.35 -18.30
C HIS A 281 -18.27 -8.15 -17.65
N ILE A 282 -18.94 -7.30 -18.44
CA ILE A 282 -19.73 -6.18 -17.95
C ILE A 282 -21.17 -6.40 -18.38
N SER A 283 -22.07 -6.40 -17.39
CA SER A 283 -23.52 -6.36 -17.57
C SER A 283 -24.06 -5.00 -17.15
N LEU A 284 -25.28 -4.68 -17.57
CA LEU A 284 -26.04 -3.52 -17.12
C LEU A 284 -27.20 -3.96 -16.24
N GLY A 285 -27.65 -3.09 -15.34
CA GLY A 285 -28.85 -3.36 -14.55
C GLY A 285 -29.33 -2.17 -13.73
N HIS A 286 -30.54 -2.30 -13.21
CA HIS A 286 -31.11 -1.35 -12.27
C HIS A 286 -30.75 -1.74 -10.84
N ILE A 287 -30.44 -0.74 -10.02
CA ILE A 287 -30.08 -0.93 -8.63
C ILE A 287 -30.97 -0.12 -7.71
N GLU A 288 -31.15 -0.61 -6.49
CA GLU A 288 -31.73 0.13 -5.38
C GLU A 288 -30.70 0.26 -4.26
N GLU A 289 -30.70 1.39 -3.54
CA GLU A 289 -29.82 1.56 -2.38
C GLU A 289 -30.06 0.44 -1.34
N TYR A 290 -28.99 -0.19 -0.87
CA TYR A 290 -29.11 -1.18 0.18
C TYR A 290 -29.58 -0.52 1.49
N LYS A 291 -30.58 -1.11 2.17
CA LYS A 291 -31.20 -0.55 3.38
C LYS A 291 -30.23 -0.09 4.48
N LYS A 292 -29.03 -0.68 4.58
CA LYS A 292 -28.01 -0.30 5.59
C LYS A 292 -26.91 0.63 5.06
N ASN A 293 -26.97 1.04 3.80
CA ASN A 293 -26.00 1.95 3.19
C ASN A 293 -26.01 3.34 3.84
N LYS A 294 -27.16 3.79 4.38
CA LYS A 294 -27.34 5.06 5.10
C LYS A 294 -26.94 6.29 4.27
N ALA A 295 -27.36 6.36 3.02
CA ALA A 295 -27.07 7.43 2.06
C ALA A 295 -25.56 7.68 1.84
N LYS A 296 -24.70 6.67 2.09
CA LYS A 296 -23.28 6.74 1.77
C LYS A 296 -23.11 6.52 0.27
N GLY A 297 -22.51 7.46 -0.42
CA GLY A 297 -22.35 7.41 -1.87
C GLY A 297 -21.88 8.74 -2.40
N PHE A 298 -22.05 8.94 -3.69
CA PHE A 298 -21.74 10.19 -4.35
C PHE A 298 -22.74 10.46 -5.47
N THR A 299 -22.95 11.73 -5.77
CA THR A 299 -23.83 12.17 -6.85
C THR A 299 -22.97 12.64 -8.02
N LEU A 300 -23.29 12.16 -9.21
CA LEU A 300 -22.72 12.69 -10.45
C LEU A 300 -23.82 13.30 -11.30
N HIS A 301 -23.43 14.29 -12.10
CA HIS A 301 -24.29 14.89 -13.10
C HIS A 301 -23.69 14.64 -14.48
N PHE A 302 -24.53 14.35 -15.47
CA PHE A 302 -24.07 14.01 -16.81
C PHE A 302 -25.02 14.48 -17.91
N CYS A 303 -24.50 14.64 -19.13
CA CYS A 303 -25.30 14.88 -20.33
C CYS A 303 -25.85 13.58 -20.94
N ASN A 304 -26.61 13.68 -22.04
CA ASN A 304 -27.12 12.54 -22.81
C ASN A 304 -26.03 11.55 -23.27
N GLU A 305 -24.81 12.06 -23.49
CA GLU A 305 -23.64 11.29 -23.94
C GLU A 305 -22.71 10.88 -22.78
N GLY A 306 -23.16 10.98 -21.53
CA GLY A 306 -22.38 10.54 -20.35
C GLY A 306 -21.18 11.41 -19.97
N CYS A 307 -21.05 12.62 -20.52
CA CYS A 307 -20.02 13.57 -20.07
C CYS A 307 -20.35 14.09 -18.67
N ILE A 308 -19.39 14.09 -17.73
CA ILE A 308 -19.61 14.73 -16.41
C ILE A 308 -19.84 16.22 -16.58
N ILE A 309 -20.87 16.71 -15.91
CA ILE A 309 -21.20 18.13 -15.78
C ILE A 309 -21.00 18.52 -14.31
N PRO A 310 -20.33 19.65 -14.01
CA PRO A 310 -20.26 20.16 -12.65
C PRO A 310 -21.60 20.73 -12.20
N HIS A 311 -21.94 20.56 -10.93
CA HIS A 311 -23.08 21.21 -10.30
C HIS A 311 -22.70 22.60 -9.78
N ILE A 312 -22.32 23.47 -10.72
CA ILE A 312 -21.93 24.86 -10.46
C ILE A 312 -22.75 25.73 -11.42
N GLU A 313 -23.46 26.71 -10.86
CA GLU A 313 -24.25 27.66 -11.64
C GLU A 313 -23.38 28.34 -12.71
N GLY A 314 -23.87 28.36 -13.95
CA GLY A 314 -23.14 28.93 -15.08
C GLY A 314 -22.07 28.01 -15.69
N LEU A 315 -21.82 26.82 -15.12
CA LEU A 315 -20.99 25.75 -15.70
C LEU A 315 -21.73 24.41 -15.81
N ASN A 316 -23.02 24.40 -15.52
CA ASN A 316 -23.90 23.24 -15.52
C ASN A 316 -24.37 22.82 -16.93
N TYR A 317 -23.46 22.86 -17.91
CA TYR A 317 -23.69 22.42 -19.29
C TYR A 317 -22.50 21.59 -19.79
N CYS A 318 -22.72 20.79 -20.84
CA CYS A 318 -21.66 19.96 -21.40
C CYS A 318 -20.64 20.83 -22.16
N PRO A 319 -19.33 20.74 -21.87
CA PRO A 319 -18.31 21.51 -22.61
C PRO A 319 -18.14 21.06 -24.06
N LYS A 320 -18.66 19.88 -24.43
CA LYS A 320 -18.73 19.39 -25.82
C LYS A 320 -20.02 19.83 -26.55
N GLY A 321 -20.92 20.59 -25.90
CA GLY A 321 -22.18 21.05 -26.49
C GLY A 321 -23.32 20.02 -26.49
N HIS A 322 -23.13 18.84 -25.89
CA HIS A 322 -24.19 17.84 -25.77
C HIS A 322 -25.35 18.32 -24.88
N SER A 323 -26.57 17.96 -25.25
CA SER A 323 -27.78 18.29 -24.50
C SER A 323 -27.98 17.36 -23.29
N GLY A 324 -28.88 17.76 -22.39
CA GLY A 324 -29.27 17.00 -21.21
C GLY A 324 -28.47 17.33 -19.96
N PHE A 325 -29.13 17.21 -18.80
CA PHE A 325 -28.54 17.33 -17.48
C PHE A 325 -29.26 16.35 -16.55
N TYR A 326 -28.65 15.20 -16.31
CA TYR A 326 -29.18 14.16 -15.44
C TYR A 326 -28.38 14.14 -14.16
N THR A 327 -29.06 13.88 -13.05
CA THR A 327 -28.45 13.73 -11.73
C THR A 327 -28.69 12.31 -11.25
N LYS A 328 -27.63 11.60 -10.86
CA LYS A 328 -27.76 10.24 -10.32
C LYS A 328 -26.92 10.10 -9.05
N PHE A 329 -27.55 9.53 -8.03
CA PHE A 329 -26.87 9.11 -6.82
C PHE A 329 -26.36 7.68 -6.98
N PHE A 330 -25.08 7.46 -6.70
CA PHE A 330 -24.43 6.16 -6.71
C PHE A 330 -24.18 5.73 -5.27
N PRO A 331 -25.02 4.85 -4.69
CA PRO A 331 -24.80 4.34 -3.34
C PRO A 331 -23.54 3.46 -3.30
N LEU A 332 -22.79 3.49 -2.19
CA LEU A 332 -21.66 2.59 -1.99
C LEU A 332 -22.08 1.13 -1.99
N PHE A 333 -23.26 0.83 -1.43
CA PHE A 333 -23.86 -0.50 -1.42
C PHE A 333 -25.27 -0.48 -2.00
N ALA A 334 -25.53 -1.37 -2.94
CA ALA A 334 -26.79 -1.44 -3.68
C ALA A 334 -27.27 -2.88 -3.84
N VAL A 335 -28.55 -3.08 -4.13
CA VAL A 335 -29.12 -4.38 -4.52
C VAL A 335 -29.50 -4.33 -5.99
N LEU A 336 -29.10 -5.34 -6.76
CA LEU A 336 -29.57 -5.51 -8.14
C LEU A 336 -31.06 -5.86 -8.14
N ILE A 337 -31.90 -5.01 -8.74
CA ILE A 337 -33.36 -5.20 -8.75
C ILE A 337 -33.91 -5.68 -10.10
N SER A 338 -33.14 -5.59 -11.17
CA SER A 338 -33.47 -6.13 -12.49
C SER A 338 -32.76 -7.45 -12.76
N GLU A 339 -33.18 -8.15 -13.81
CA GLU A 339 -32.29 -9.13 -14.45
C GLU A 339 -31.11 -8.39 -15.11
N PRO A 340 -29.91 -9.00 -15.16
CA PRO A 340 -28.76 -8.42 -15.85
C PRO A 340 -29.02 -8.34 -17.35
N ILE A 341 -28.62 -7.23 -17.96
CA ILE A 341 -28.73 -6.98 -19.39
C ILE A 341 -27.32 -7.04 -19.98
N ASP A 342 -27.10 -7.90 -20.97
CA ASP A 342 -25.86 -7.92 -21.73
C ASP A 342 -25.82 -6.68 -22.64
N GLY A 343 -24.82 -5.83 -22.47
CA GLY A 343 -24.72 -4.58 -23.20
C GLY A 343 -23.28 -4.10 -23.35
N ASN A 344 -23.04 -3.26 -24.36
CA ASN A 344 -21.75 -2.61 -24.54
C ASN A 344 -21.55 -1.56 -23.44
N GLY A 345 -21.02 -1.99 -22.30
CA GLY A 345 -20.77 -1.14 -21.14
C GLY A 345 -19.69 -0.07 -21.33
N ASN A 346 -19.21 0.17 -22.56
CA ASN A 346 -18.30 1.27 -22.89
C ASN A 346 -19.06 2.52 -23.37
N ASP A 347 -20.26 2.36 -23.95
CA ASP A 347 -21.16 3.48 -24.21
C ASP A 347 -21.77 3.93 -22.88
N LEU A 348 -21.67 5.21 -22.53
CA LEU A 348 -22.20 5.76 -21.28
C LEU A 348 -23.66 6.22 -21.40
N SER A 349 -24.29 6.07 -22.56
CA SER A 349 -25.68 6.46 -22.79
C SER A 349 -26.67 5.69 -21.89
N PHE A 350 -26.32 4.48 -21.40
CA PHE A 350 -27.13 3.71 -20.43
C PHE A 350 -27.44 4.49 -19.15
N LEU A 351 -26.64 5.50 -18.79
CA LEU A 351 -26.85 6.32 -17.61
C LEU A 351 -28.18 7.10 -17.69
N LYS A 352 -28.65 7.44 -18.89
CA LYS A 352 -29.95 8.11 -19.12
C LYS A 352 -31.14 7.20 -18.80
N GLU A 353 -30.93 5.89 -18.88
CA GLU A 353 -31.93 4.85 -18.63
C GLU A 353 -31.88 4.36 -17.17
N ASP A 354 -31.21 5.11 -16.29
CA ASP A 354 -31.04 4.76 -14.87
C ASP A 354 -30.33 3.40 -14.65
N LEU A 355 -29.58 2.92 -15.64
CA LEU A 355 -28.76 1.71 -15.53
C LEU A 355 -27.38 1.99 -14.92
N VAL A 356 -26.75 0.95 -14.39
CA VAL A 356 -25.36 0.97 -13.94
C VAL A 356 -24.58 -0.22 -14.51
N ARG A 357 -23.26 -0.07 -14.62
CA ARG A 357 -22.36 -1.18 -14.97
C ARG A 357 -22.22 -2.11 -13.79
N ILE A 358 -22.25 -3.41 -14.04
CA ILE A 358 -22.05 -4.45 -13.05
C ILE A 358 -21.07 -5.47 -13.62
N GLN A 359 -19.95 -5.66 -12.93
CA GLN A 359 -18.91 -6.58 -13.34
C GLN A 359 -19.28 -8.03 -12.99
N GLY A 360 -18.97 -8.95 -13.90
CA GLY A 360 -19.19 -10.39 -13.75
C GLY A 360 -20.59 -10.81 -14.20
N TYR A 361 -21.12 -11.85 -13.54
CA TYR A 361 -22.42 -12.46 -13.84
C TYR A 361 -23.34 -12.35 -12.62
N PRO A 362 -23.83 -11.13 -12.31
CA PRO A 362 -24.70 -10.91 -11.17
C PRO A 362 -26.06 -11.60 -11.37
N LYS A 363 -26.82 -11.75 -10.28
CA LYS A 363 -28.22 -12.18 -10.31
C LYS A 363 -29.09 -11.17 -9.59
N ARG A 364 -30.35 -11.04 -9.99
CA ARG A 364 -31.33 -10.24 -9.26
C ARG A 364 -31.32 -10.59 -7.76
N GLY A 365 -31.35 -9.58 -6.91
CA GLY A 365 -31.22 -9.68 -5.45
C GLY A 365 -29.79 -9.76 -4.94
N ASN A 366 -28.77 -9.79 -5.80
CA ASN A 366 -27.37 -9.70 -5.35
C ASN A 366 -27.09 -8.34 -4.73
N LEU A 367 -26.40 -8.36 -3.60
CA LEU A 367 -25.83 -7.17 -2.98
C LEU A 367 -24.53 -6.81 -3.71
N LEU A 368 -24.38 -5.53 -4.00
CA LEU A 368 -23.33 -4.96 -4.84
C LEU A 368 -22.57 -3.88 -4.08
N GLU A 369 -21.27 -3.75 -4.36
CA GLU A 369 -20.40 -2.66 -3.89
C GLU A 369 -19.97 -1.80 -5.07
N CYS A 370 -20.04 -0.47 -4.92
CA CYS A 370 -19.65 0.48 -5.95
C CYS A 370 -18.12 0.66 -5.97
N GLU A 371 -17.53 0.59 -7.16
CA GLU A 371 -16.13 0.89 -7.42
C GLU A 371 -15.99 1.91 -8.57
N MET A 372 -14.89 2.65 -8.59
CA MET A 372 -14.54 3.51 -9.72
C MET A 372 -13.60 2.75 -10.66
N ARG A 373 -14.04 2.45 -11.88
CA ARG A 373 -13.28 1.65 -12.85
C ARG A 373 -12.97 2.46 -14.10
N ARG A 374 -11.76 2.26 -14.62
CA ARG A 374 -11.31 2.89 -15.87
C ARG A 374 -12.16 2.32 -17.01
N VAL A 375 -12.55 3.18 -17.96
CA VAL A 375 -13.17 2.77 -19.23
C VAL A 375 -12.16 3.12 -20.30
N GLU A 376 -11.52 2.11 -20.87
CA GLU A 376 -10.61 2.30 -21.99
C GLU A 376 -11.43 2.32 -23.28
N SER A 377 -11.40 3.43 -24.01
CA SER A 377 -11.75 3.44 -25.43
C SER A 377 -10.57 2.84 -26.18
N THR A 378 -10.82 1.88 -27.07
CA THR A 378 -9.78 1.32 -27.95
C THR A 378 -9.03 2.44 -28.69
N LEU A 379 -7.73 2.26 -28.92
CA LEU A 379 -6.83 3.29 -29.47
C LEU A 379 -7.29 3.86 -30.83
N GLU A 380 -8.16 3.17 -31.57
CA GLU A 380 -8.76 3.64 -32.82
C GLU A 380 -9.91 4.67 -32.62
N ASP A 381 -10.45 4.82 -31.41
CA ASP A 381 -11.56 5.71 -31.06
C ASP A 381 -11.13 7.04 -30.41
N GLN A 382 -9.85 7.42 -30.50
CA GLN A 382 -9.38 8.70 -29.93
C GLN A 382 -10.00 9.93 -30.62
N SER A 383 -10.66 9.77 -31.77
CA SER A 383 -11.42 10.85 -32.40
C SER A 383 -12.86 10.98 -31.88
N VAL A 384 -13.45 9.98 -31.21
CA VAL A 384 -14.88 9.97 -30.84
C VAL A 384 -15.18 9.18 -29.56
N SER A 385 -14.43 9.37 -28.46
CA SER A 385 -14.97 8.96 -27.16
C SER A 385 -16.09 9.94 -26.76
N ASN A 386 -17.34 9.52 -26.93
CA ASN A 386 -18.50 10.19 -26.37
C ASN A 386 -18.41 10.09 -24.84
N GLY A 387 -18.12 11.21 -24.18
CA GLY A 387 -17.77 11.25 -22.75
C GLY A 387 -16.50 12.05 -22.47
N LEU A 388 -16.41 12.65 -21.29
CA LEU A 388 -15.15 13.18 -20.72
C LEU A 388 -14.56 12.22 -19.69
N LEU A 389 -15.15 11.03 -19.56
CA LEU A 389 -14.85 10.07 -18.53
C LEU A 389 -14.06 8.89 -19.10
N ASN A 390 -12.81 8.78 -18.68
CA ASN A 390 -12.07 7.52 -18.72
C ASN A 390 -12.26 6.70 -17.44
N TRP A 391 -13.24 7.06 -16.59
CA TRP A 391 -13.63 6.32 -15.38
C TRP A 391 -15.14 6.38 -15.18
N THR A 392 -15.75 5.30 -14.72
CA THR A 392 -17.19 5.25 -14.44
C THR A 392 -17.48 4.41 -13.19
N PRO A 393 -18.55 4.72 -12.43
CA PRO A 393 -19.04 3.84 -11.38
C PRO A 393 -19.40 2.48 -11.95
N THR A 394 -18.78 1.43 -11.42
CA THR A 394 -19.06 0.03 -11.74
C THR A 394 -19.31 -0.72 -10.44
N TYR A 395 -20.35 -1.52 -10.41
CA TYR A 395 -20.70 -2.33 -9.26
C TYR A 395 -20.11 -3.73 -9.37
N ILE A 396 -19.67 -4.28 -8.24
CA ILE A 396 -19.22 -5.67 -8.13
C ILE A 396 -20.13 -6.46 -7.18
N PRO A 397 -20.51 -7.71 -7.49
CA PRO A 397 -21.20 -8.57 -6.55
C PRO A 397 -20.36 -8.80 -5.28
N LEU A 398 -20.93 -8.48 -4.13
CA LEU A 398 -20.30 -8.72 -2.85
C LEU A 398 -20.33 -10.21 -2.52
N ASN A 399 -19.15 -10.77 -2.24
CA ASN A 399 -19.06 -12.11 -1.70
C ASN A 399 -19.72 -12.17 -0.32
N LYS A 400 -20.34 -13.31 0.05
CA LYS A 400 -21.00 -13.45 1.36
C LYS A 400 -20.07 -13.17 2.54
N SER A 401 -18.78 -13.45 2.38
CA SER A 401 -17.72 -13.15 3.36
C SER A 401 -17.48 -11.65 3.59
N ALA A 402 -17.87 -10.80 2.63
CA ALA A 402 -17.74 -9.34 2.69
C ALA A 402 -18.92 -8.65 3.39
N TYR A 403 -20.04 -9.34 3.63
CA TYR A 403 -21.23 -8.74 4.25
C TYR A 403 -21.01 -8.19 5.67
N HIS A 404 -19.95 -8.63 6.36
CA HIS A 404 -19.68 -8.21 7.74
C HIS A 404 -19.26 -6.74 7.87
N TYR A 405 -18.70 -6.09 6.83
CA TYR A 405 -18.30 -4.68 6.92
C TYR A 405 -19.39 -3.68 6.49
N ILE A 406 -20.47 -4.17 5.87
CA ILE A 406 -21.60 -3.34 5.40
C ILE A 406 -22.49 -2.89 6.57
N ASN A 407 -22.45 -3.62 7.69
CA ASN A 407 -23.31 -3.38 8.86
C ASN A 407 -22.84 -2.25 9.79
N ILE A 408 -21.85 -1.42 9.38
CA ILE A 408 -21.24 -0.39 10.24
C ILE A 408 -21.67 1.02 9.78
#